data_AF-A0A182EN94-F1
#
_entry.id   AF-A0A182EN94-F1
#
_cell.length_a   1.000
_cell.length_b   1.000
_cell.length_c   1.000
_cell.angle_alpha   90.00
_cell.angle_beta   90.00
_cell.angle_gamma   90.00
#
_symmetry.space_group_name_H-M   'P 1'
#
loop_
_entity.id
_entity.type
_entity.pdbx_description
1 polymer ?
#
loop_
_entity_poly.entity_id
_entity_poly.type
_entity_poly.pdbx_seq_one_letter_code
_entity_poly.pdbx_strand_id
1 'polypeptide(L)'
;MNKFIEIPQLESWDGPITLMITIPSAHVYKKVRKIKETLSCFPSHVLHRLSAHVLFRSKNGCNQDVIDKLNETNNDWRYPANVARNVARMFARSKYVLISDSQFVFPEGFESRMCALARNYLTRYPKTALVVRIFEVNDTIKEMPRNKAELRELFFKGLAVEFHARYNMEAHTIPHLDQWFNKRENKQEVDINSII
;
A
#
# COMPACT_ATOMS: atom_id res chain seq x y z
N MET A 1 -1.12 -27.07 0.23
CA MET A 1 -0.31 -25.82 0.32
C MET A 1 -1.27 -24.65 0.32
N ASN A 2 -1.55 -24.07 1.49
CA ASN A 2 -2.36 -22.85 1.55
C ASN A 2 -1.52 -21.73 0.94
N LYS A 3 -1.95 -21.19 -0.21
CA LYS A 3 -1.42 -19.93 -0.73
C LYS A 3 -1.71 -18.89 0.34
N PHE A 4 -0.70 -18.55 1.13
CA PHE A 4 -0.76 -17.39 2.01
C PHE A 4 -1.18 -16.21 1.14
N ILE A 5 -1.99 -15.31 1.69
CA ILE A 5 -2.18 -14.01 1.06
C ILE A 5 -0.81 -13.35 1.16
N GLU A 6 -0.01 -13.45 0.09
CA GLU A 6 1.21 -12.67 -0.02
C GLU A 6 0.78 -11.21 -0.05
N ILE A 7 1.29 -10.45 0.92
CA ILE A 7 1.15 -9.01 0.95
C ILE A 7 2.55 -8.46 0.74
N PRO A 8 3.03 -8.32 -0.51
CA PRO A 8 4.40 -7.94 -0.82
C PRO A 8 4.80 -6.61 -0.17
N GLN A 9 3.84 -5.73 0.10
CA GLN A 9 4.05 -4.52 0.86
C GLN A 9 4.59 -4.79 2.26
N LEU A 10 4.09 -5.80 2.98
CA LEU A 10 4.55 -6.11 4.34
C LEU A 10 6.00 -6.58 4.38
N GLU A 11 6.49 -7.16 3.29
CA GLU A 11 7.86 -7.65 3.15
C GLU A 11 8.81 -6.56 2.66
N SER A 12 8.35 -5.68 1.78
CA SER A 12 9.18 -4.65 1.15
C SER A 12 9.19 -3.30 1.83
N TRP A 13 8.22 -3.01 2.71
CA TRP A 13 8.10 -1.73 3.40
C TRP A 13 8.89 -1.73 4.72
N ASP A 14 9.67 -0.67 4.92
CA ASP A 14 10.60 -0.59 6.04
C ASP A 14 10.06 0.14 7.29
N GLY A 15 8.85 0.74 7.23
CA GLY A 15 8.28 1.52 8.33
C GLY A 15 7.02 0.93 8.99
N PRO A 16 6.33 1.71 9.83
CA PRO A 16 5.03 1.35 10.39
C PRO A 16 3.96 1.19 9.30
N ILE A 17 3.03 0.27 9.50
CA ILE A 17 1.93 -0.04 8.58
C ILE A 17 0.62 -0.06 9.35
N THR A 18 -0.38 0.68 8.85
CA THR A 18 -1.78 0.50 9.26
C THR A 18 -2.53 -0.20 8.14
N LEU A 19 -2.90 -1.45 8.36
CA LEU A 19 -3.59 -2.29 7.38
C LEU A 19 -5.08 -2.35 7.70
N MET A 20 -5.92 -1.88 6.77
CA MET A 20 -7.37 -1.98 6.87
C MET A 20 -7.89 -3.11 5.99
N ILE A 21 -8.43 -4.15 6.61
CA ILE A 21 -8.98 -5.34 5.94
C ILE A 21 -10.49 -5.21 5.95
N THR A 22 -11.08 -4.99 4.77
CA THR A 22 -12.53 -4.92 4.65
C THR A 22 -13.12 -6.30 4.38
N ILE A 23 -14.15 -6.70 5.11
CA ILE A 23 -14.83 -7.98 4.90
C ILE A 23 -16.34 -7.79 4.75
N PRO A 24 -17.02 -8.61 3.92
CA PRO A 24 -18.47 -8.66 3.92
C PRO A 24 -19.00 -9.11 5.29
N SER A 25 -20.17 -8.60 5.65
CA SER A 25 -20.89 -8.90 6.90
C SER A 25 -21.28 -10.36 7.06
N ALA A 26 -21.28 -11.13 5.96
CA ALA A 26 -21.50 -12.56 6.02
C ALA A 26 -20.35 -13.30 6.73
N HIS A 27 -20.67 -14.15 7.70
CA HIS A 27 -19.71 -14.99 8.43
C HIS A 27 -18.51 -14.22 9.02
N VAL A 28 -18.76 -13.03 9.60
CA VAL A 28 -17.71 -12.14 10.13
C VAL A 28 -16.75 -12.85 11.07
N TYR A 29 -17.23 -13.63 12.04
CA TYR A 29 -16.37 -14.37 12.98
C TYR A 29 -15.38 -15.30 12.30
N LYS A 30 -15.88 -16.11 11.35
CA LYS A 30 -15.03 -17.05 10.60
C LYS A 30 -13.96 -16.30 9.81
N LYS A 31 -14.30 -15.16 9.21
CA LYS A 31 -13.37 -14.31 8.47
C LYS A 31 -12.35 -13.63 9.38
N VAL A 32 -12.77 -13.05 10.50
CA VAL A 32 -11.88 -12.43 11.50
C VAL A 32 -10.91 -13.46 12.06
N ARG A 33 -11.39 -14.66 12.41
CA ARG A 33 -10.54 -15.76 12.87
C ARG A 33 -9.49 -16.13 11.81
N LYS A 34 -9.91 -16.32 10.56
CA LYS A 34 -9.00 -16.62 9.45
C LYS A 34 -7.97 -15.50 9.21
N ILE A 35 -8.38 -14.24 9.33
CA ILE A 35 -7.48 -13.08 9.24
C ILE A 35 -6.45 -13.15 10.36
N LYS A 36 -6.87 -13.36 11.61
CA LYS A 36 -5.96 -13.49 12.76
C LYS A 36 -4.97 -14.63 12.58
N GLU A 37 -5.43 -15.80 12.14
CA GLU A 37 -4.59 -16.95 11.82
C GLU A 37 -3.58 -16.60 10.71
N THR A 38 -4.03 -15.97 9.63
CA THR A 38 -3.15 -15.53 8.52
C THR A 38 -2.10 -14.54 8.99
N LEU A 39 -2.51 -13.52 9.77
CA LEU A 39 -1.60 -12.50 10.29
C LEU A 39 -0.56 -13.10 11.25
N SER A 40 -0.94 -14.10 12.05
CA SER A 40 -0.04 -14.74 13.01
C SER A 40 1.12 -15.52 12.35
N CYS A 41 1.03 -15.79 11.06
CA CYS A 41 2.09 -16.45 10.30
C CYS A 41 3.18 -15.50 9.79
N PHE A 42 2.99 -14.16 9.89
CA PHE A 42 4.03 -13.22 9.49
C PHE A 42 5.20 -13.22 10.49
N PRO A 43 6.44 -12.97 10.03
CA PRO A 43 7.59 -12.85 10.90
C PRO A 43 7.43 -11.76 11.97
N SER A 44 8.11 -11.93 13.11
CA SER A 44 8.05 -10.98 14.24
C SER A 44 8.40 -9.53 13.86
N HIS A 45 9.38 -9.35 12.97
CA HIS A 45 9.81 -8.02 12.50
C HIS A 45 8.73 -7.31 11.65
N VAL A 46 7.87 -8.07 10.95
CA VAL A 46 6.69 -7.53 10.26
C VAL A 46 5.63 -7.16 11.28
N LEU A 47 5.33 -8.07 12.22
CA LEU A 47 4.31 -7.88 13.23
C LEU A 47 4.57 -6.67 14.15
N HIS A 48 5.83 -6.40 14.50
CA HIS A 48 6.20 -5.25 15.32
C HIS A 48 5.86 -3.89 14.66
N ARG A 49 5.73 -3.86 13.34
CA ARG A 49 5.43 -2.64 12.57
C ARG A 49 3.98 -2.58 12.10
N LEU A 50 3.21 -3.67 12.25
CA LEU A 50 1.87 -3.81 11.69
C LEU A 50 0.78 -3.51 12.73
N SER A 51 -0.12 -2.60 12.39
CA SER A 51 -1.41 -2.41 13.06
C SER A 51 -2.53 -2.80 12.10
N ALA A 52 -3.15 -3.96 12.34
CA ALA A 52 -4.19 -4.50 11.47
C ALA A 52 -5.58 -4.28 12.06
N HIS A 53 -6.50 -3.79 11.25
CA HIS A 53 -7.88 -3.50 11.63
C HIS A 53 -8.84 -4.14 10.63
N VAL A 54 -9.99 -4.60 11.12
CA VAL A 54 -11.04 -5.19 10.28
C VAL A 54 -12.23 -4.26 10.21
N LEU A 55 -12.70 -3.99 8.99
CA LEU A 55 -13.88 -3.19 8.73
C LEU A 55 -14.96 -4.04 8.06
N PHE A 56 -16.17 -4.00 8.59
CA PHE A 56 -17.35 -4.64 8.01
C PHE A 56 -18.58 -3.78 8.29
N ARG A 57 -19.62 -3.96 7.49
CA ARG A 57 -20.90 -3.28 7.71
C ARG A 57 -21.70 -4.05 8.76
N SER A 58 -22.38 -3.36 9.66
CA SER A 58 -23.34 -3.97 10.59
C SER A 58 -24.65 -3.21 10.50
N LYS A 59 -25.78 -3.92 10.34
CA LYS A 59 -27.11 -3.30 10.42
C LYS A 59 -27.56 -3.04 11.85
N ASN A 60 -26.96 -3.76 12.80
CA ASN A 60 -27.40 -3.78 14.19
C ASN A 60 -26.55 -2.83 15.07
N GLY A 61 -25.71 -1.97 14.46
CA GLY A 61 -24.82 -1.05 15.16
C GLY A 61 -23.46 -1.67 15.53
N CYS A 62 -22.71 -0.97 16.39
CA CYS A 62 -21.32 -1.30 16.75
C CYS A 62 -21.15 -1.93 18.15
N ASN A 63 -22.24 -2.26 18.84
CA ASN A 63 -22.17 -2.84 20.20
C ASN A 63 -21.58 -4.26 20.14
N GLN A 64 -20.68 -4.57 21.07
CA GLN A 64 -19.97 -5.87 21.11
C GLN A 64 -20.94 -7.06 21.17
N ASP A 65 -21.98 -6.96 22.01
CA ASP A 65 -23.01 -8.00 22.24
C ASP A 65 -23.86 -8.28 20.98
N VAL A 66 -23.84 -7.35 20.04
CA VAL A 66 -24.53 -7.45 18.76
C VAL A 66 -23.65 -8.14 17.72
N ILE A 67 -22.33 -7.95 17.80
CA ILE A 67 -21.38 -8.62 16.91
C ILE A 67 -21.52 -10.13 17.10
N ASP A 68 -21.70 -10.62 18.34
CA ASP A 68 -21.87 -12.06 18.68
C ASP A 68 -23.08 -12.71 18.03
N LYS A 69 -24.06 -11.91 17.60
CA LYS A 69 -25.30 -12.36 16.95
C LYS A 69 -25.26 -12.19 15.43
N LEU A 70 -24.13 -11.75 14.84
CA LEU A 70 -23.97 -11.59 13.40
C LEU A 70 -23.93 -12.95 12.69
N ASN A 71 -25.10 -13.44 12.34
CA ASN A 71 -25.34 -14.56 11.43
C ASN A 71 -25.82 -14.06 10.07
N GLU A 72 -25.37 -12.89 9.63
CA GLU A 72 -25.67 -12.44 8.27
C GLU A 72 -25.11 -13.45 7.27
N THR A 73 -25.92 -13.77 6.26
CA THR A 73 -25.57 -14.69 5.16
C THR A 73 -25.59 -13.99 3.80
N ASN A 74 -26.08 -12.75 3.76
CA ASN A 74 -26.11 -11.94 2.54
C ASN A 74 -24.70 -11.48 2.17
N ASN A 75 -24.32 -11.75 0.92
CA ASN A 75 -23.02 -11.42 0.34
C ASN A 75 -23.05 -10.17 -0.56
N ASP A 76 -24.15 -9.41 -0.59
CA ASP A 76 -24.21 -8.13 -1.30
C ASP A 76 -23.25 -7.13 -0.66
N TRP A 77 -22.06 -7.05 -1.24
CA TRP A 77 -20.93 -6.30 -0.72
C TRP A 77 -20.23 -5.57 -1.84
N ARG A 78 -20.04 -4.26 -1.64
CA ARG A 78 -19.19 -3.42 -2.48
C ARG A 78 -17.95 -3.04 -1.69
N TYR A 79 -16.77 -3.18 -2.30
CA TYR A 79 -15.51 -2.83 -1.68
C TYR A 79 -15.44 -1.32 -1.38
N PRO A 80 -15.45 -0.89 -0.10
CA PRO A 80 -15.61 0.51 0.25
C PRO A 80 -14.24 1.19 0.36
N ALA A 81 -13.49 1.25 -0.73
CA ALA A 81 -12.08 1.68 -0.75
C ALA A 81 -11.83 3.02 -0.02
N ASN A 82 -12.68 4.02 -0.27
CA ASN A 82 -12.54 5.34 0.35
C ASN A 82 -12.84 5.33 1.85
N VAL A 83 -13.83 4.54 2.30
CA VAL A 83 -14.11 4.36 3.72
C VAL A 83 -12.94 3.64 4.39
N ALA A 84 -12.43 2.58 3.77
CA ALA A 84 -11.28 1.83 4.28
C ALA A 84 -10.05 2.73 4.47
N ARG A 85 -9.74 3.58 3.47
CA ARG A 85 -8.63 4.56 3.55
C ARG A 85 -8.84 5.59 4.66
N ASN A 86 -10.04 6.14 4.79
CA ASN A 86 -10.34 7.11 5.84
C ASN A 86 -10.23 6.50 7.24
N VAL A 87 -10.75 5.29 7.44
CA VAL A 87 -10.67 4.58 8.73
C VAL A 87 -9.22 4.19 9.02
N ALA A 88 -8.47 3.69 8.03
CA ALA A 88 -7.03 3.41 8.20
C ALA A 88 -6.27 4.65 8.69
N ARG A 89 -6.56 5.82 8.12
CA ARG A 89 -5.94 7.09 8.53
C ARG A 89 -6.23 7.45 9.99
N MET A 90 -7.40 7.11 10.53
CA MET A 90 -7.73 7.37 11.94
C MET A 90 -6.85 6.57 12.91
N PHE A 91 -6.31 5.44 12.48
CA PHE A 91 -5.44 4.58 13.28
C PHE A 91 -3.95 4.82 13.02
N ALA A 92 -3.61 5.62 11.99
CA ALA A 92 -2.23 5.98 11.69
C ALA A 92 -1.64 6.86 12.81
N ARG A 93 -0.48 6.47 13.33
CA ARG A 93 0.23 7.18 14.40
C ARG A 93 1.41 8.03 13.92
N SER A 94 1.76 7.92 12.64
CA SER A 94 2.88 8.64 12.04
C SER A 94 2.47 10.05 11.62
N LYS A 95 3.41 11.00 11.70
CA LYS A 95 3.21 12.39 11.24
C LYS A 95 2.98 12.47 9.73
N TYR A 96 3.69 11.64 8.97
CA TYR A 96 3.55 11.54 7.52
C TYR A 96 2.90 10.20 7.16
N VAL A 97 2.03 10.21 6.17
CA VAL A 97 1.26 9.04 5.73
C VAL A 97 1.43 8.89 4.22
N LEU A 98 1.85 7.69 3.81
CA LEU A 98 1.72 7.21 2.45
C LEU A 98 0.46 6.37 2.34
N ILE A 99 -0.36 6.63 1.33
CA ILE A 99 -1.52 5.77 1.00
C ILE A 99 -1.12 4.91 -0.19
N SER A 100 -1.17 3.60 -0.04
CA SER A 100 -0.76 2.64 -1.07
C SER A 100 -1.56 1.35 -1.01
N ASP A 101 -1.64 0.66 -2.14
CA ASP A 101 -2.27 -0.65 -2.21
C ASP A 101 -1.36 -1.73 -1.62
N SER A 102 -1.95 -2.80 -1.11
CA SER A 102 -1.24 -3.85 -0.38
C SER A 102 -0.32 -4.71 -1.27
N GLN A 103 -0.48 -4.61 -2.59
CA GLN A 103 0.32 -5.31 -3.59
C GLN A 103 1.58 -4.53 -4.01
N PHE A 104 1.76 -3.31 -3.52
CA PHE A 104 2.92 -2.51 -3.89
C PHE A 104 4.21 -3.10 -3.32
N VAL A 105 5.26 -3.04 -4.13
CA VAL A 105 6.62 -3.40 -3.75
C VAL A 105 7.46 -2.12 -3.73
N PHE A 106 8.04 -1.79 -2.57
CA PHE A 106 8.75 -0.52 -2.36
C PHE A 106 10.25 -0.68 -2.48
N PRO A 107 11.01 0.19 -3.16
CA PRO A 107 12.47 0.12 -3.17
C PRO A 107 13.10 0.00 -1.77
N GLU A 108 14.29 -0.57 -1.66
CA GLU A 108 14.99 -0.64 -0.37
C GLU A 108 15.21 0.75 0.24
N GLY A 109 14.98 0.88 1.55
CA GLY A 109 15.14 2.13 2.27
C GLY A 109 14.19 3.23 1.79
N PHE A 110 13.07 2.88 1.15
CA PHE A 110 12.12 3.86 0.64
C PHE A 110 11.52 4.71 1.76
N GLU A 111 11.09 4.09 2.87
CA GLU A 111 10.47 4.81 3.98
C GLU A 111 11.41 5.85 4.58
N SER A 112 12.66 5.47 4.87
CA SER A 112 13.61 6.35 5.56
C SER A 112 13.99 7.55 4.68
N ARG A 113 14.20 7.31 3.38
CA ARG A 113 14.45 8.34 2.37
C ARG A 113 13.26 9.30 2.23
N MET A 114 12.04 8.78 2.12
CA MET A 114 10.83 9.61 2.02
C MET A 114 10.53 10.37 3.31
N CYS A 115 10.81 9.79 4.47
CA CYS A 115 10.68 10.46 5.76
C CYS A 115 11.67 11.63 5.91
N ALA A 116 12.93 11.45 5.49
CA ALA A 116 13.91 12.54 5.46
C ALA A 116 13.44 13.67 4.53
N LEU A 117 12.94 13.32 3.34
CA LEU A 117 12.37 14.28 2.40
C LEU A 117 11.18 15.03 2.99
N ALA A 118 10.21 14.30 3.57
CA ALA A 118 9.00 14.87 4.15
C ALA A 118 9.32 15.81 5.32
N ARG A 119 10.25 15.43 6.21
CA ARG A 119 10.70 16.30 7.31
C ARG A 119 11.24 17.64 6.83
N ASN A 120 11.97 17.65 5.73
CA ASN A 120 12.55 18.88 5.19
C ASN A 120 11.53 19.66 4.37
N TYR A 121 10.88 19.01 3.41
CA TYR A 121 10.07 19.66 2.38
C TYR A 121 8.65 19.98 2.87
N LEU A 122 7.95 19.03 3.50
CA LEU A 122 6.58 19.25 3.98
C LEU A 122 6.52 20.13 5.23
N THR A 123 7.61 20.25 5.98
CA THR A 123 7.69 21.27 7.06
C THR A 123 7.72 22.68 6.48
N ARG A 124 8.43 22.89 5.35
CA ARG A 124 8.51 24.19 4.67
C ARG A 124 7.26 24.49 3.84
N TYR A 125 6.68 23.45 3.24
CA TYR A 125 5.53 23.54 2.33
C TYR A 125 4.42 22.58 2.78
N PRO A 126 3.69 22.89 3.86
CA PRO A 126 2.75 21.96 4.51
C PRO A 126 1.49 21.67 3.69
N LYS A 127 1.23 22.45 2.63
CA LYS A 127 0.09 22.24 1.71
C LYS A 127 0.49 21.46 0.46
N THR A 128 1.69 20.89 0.42
CA THR A 128 2.18 20.11 -0.71
C THR A 128 1.92 18.61 -0.51
N ALA A 129 1.53 17.92 -1.57
CA ALA A 129 1.52 16.46 -1.61
C ALA A 129 2.76 15.95 -2.36
N LEU A 130 3.42 14.93 -1.81
CA LEU A 130 4.48 14.21 -2.51
C LEU A 130 3.84 13.05 -3.27
N VAL A 131 4.06 13.01 -4.58
CA VAL A 131 3.53 11.97 -5.47
C VAL A 131 4.67 11.04 -5.87
N VAL A 132 4.38 9.73 -5.91
CA VAL A 132 5.33 8.68 -6.26
C VAL A 132 4.93 8.09 -7.61
N ARG A 133 5.91 7.77 -8.46
CA ARG A 133 5.66 7.02 -9.70
C ARG A 133 5.42 5.55 -9.35
N ILE A 134 4.42 4.97 -9.97
CA ILE A 134 4.03 3.57 -9.78
C ILE A 134 4.17 2.88 -11.14
N PHE A 135 4.64 1.64 -11.11
CA PHE A 135 4.86 0.82 -12.31
C PHE A 135 4.20 -0.55 -12.13
N GLU A 136 3.66 -1.08 -13.22
CA GLU A 136 3.18 -2.46 -13.32
C GLU A 136 4.28 -3.30 -13.95
N VAL A 137 4.67 -4.38 -13.28
CA VAL A 137 5.69 -5.32 -13.75
C VAL A 137 4.99 -6.57 -14.28
N ASN A 138 5.53 -7.13 -15.36
CA ASN A 138 5.03 -8.36 -15.97
C ASN A 138 5.07 -9.53 -14.96
N ASP A 139 4.03 -10.38 -14.96
CA ASP A 139 3.87 -11.49 -14.03
C ASP A 139 4.90 -12.63 -14.20
N THR A 140 5.61 -12.65 -15.32
CA THR A 140 6.77 -13.55 -15.54
C THR A 140 7.98 -13.18 -14.67
N ILE A 141 8.02 -11.96 -14.12
CA ILE A 141 9.10 -11.50 -13.25
C ILE A 141 8.88 -12.03 -11.84
N LYS A 142 9.78 -12.91 -11.40
CA LYS A 142 9.74 -13.52 -10.06
C LYS A 142 10.27 -12.60 -8.97
N GLU A 143 11.31 -11.84 -9.29
CA GLU A 143 11.97 -10.92 -8.36
C GLU A 143 11.63 -9.48 -8.75
N MET A 144 10.80 -8.84 -7.93
CA MET A 144 10.34 -7.48 -8.18
C MET A 144 11.49 -6.47 -7.97
N PRO A 145 11.58 -5.42 -8.80
CA PRO A 145 12.68 -4.46 -8.72
C PRO A 145 12.71 -3.75 -7.37
N ARG A 146 13.90 -3.69 -6.76
CA ARG A 146 14.17 -3.10 -5.44
C ARG A 146 14.90 -1.76 -5.53
N ASN A 147 15.27 -1.31 -6.73
CA ASN A 147 15.87 -0.01 -7.00
C ASN A 147 15.52 0.52 -8.41
N LYS A 148 15.87 1.79 -8.69
CA LYS A 148 15.50 2.43 -9.96
C LYS A 148 16.23 1.83 -11.15
N ALA A 149 17.45 1.31 -10.97
CA ALA A 149 18.23 0.73 -12.06
C ALA A 149 17.59 -0.57 -12.57
N GLU A 150 17.17 -1.45 -11.68
CA GLU A 150 16.43 -2.68 -12.03
C GLU A 150 15.10 -2.37 -12.71
N LEU A 151 14.33 -1.44 -12.14
CA LEU A 151 13.07 -1.00 -12.74
C LEU A 151 13.28 -0.42 -14.14
N ARG A 152 14.33 0.39 -14.34
CA ARG A 152 14.71 0.97 -15.63
C ARG A 152 15.01 -0.13 -16.65
N GLU A 153 15.77 -1.15 -16.27
CA GLU A 153 16.07 -2.28 -17.13
C GLU A 153 14.80 -3.01 -17.57
N LEU A 154 13.89 -3.31 -16.64
CA LEU A 154 12.61 -3.95 -16.95
C LEU A 154 11.74 -3.08 -17.86
N PHE A 155 11.69 -1.77 -17.61
CA PHE A 155 10.92 -0.83 -18.41
C PHE A 155 11.40 -0.81 -19.87
N PHE A 156 12.70 -0.66 -20.10
CA PHE A 156 13.25 -0.63 -21.47
C PHE A 156 13.22 -2.00 -22.17
N LYS A 157 13.07 -3.10 -21.44
CA LYS A 157 12.77 -4.42 -22.01
C LYS A 157 11.28 -4.62 -22.32
N GLY A 158 10.41 -3.66 -22.03
CA GLY A 158 8.95 -3.80 -22.18
C GLY A 158 8.30 -4.70 -21.12
N LEU A 159 9.02 -4.99 -20.04
CA LEU A 159 8.59 -5.86 -18.93
C LEU A 159 8.03 -5.06 -17.74
N ALA A 160 8.12 -3.72 -17.78
CA ALA A 160 7.43 -2.84 -16.87
C ALA A 160 6.82 -1.66 -17.63
N VAL A 161 5.69 -1.14 -17.15
CA VAL A 161 5.00 0.04 -17.71
C VAL A 161 4.56 0.97 -16.59
N GLU A 162 4.31 2.25 -16.88
CA GLU A 162 3.65 3.13 -15.90
C GLU A 162 2.28 2.57 -15.50
N PHE A 163 1.89 2.79 -14.25
CA PHE A 163 0.65 2.28 -13.69
C PHE A 163 -0.57 2.66 -14.55
N HIS A 164 -1.42 1.66 -14.85
CA HIS A 164 -2.57 1.82 -15.74
C HIS A 164 -2.29 2.35 -17.16
N ALA A 165 -1.02 2.37 -17.63
CA ALA A 165 -0.69 2.84 -18.97
C ALA A 165 -1.44 2.10 -20.10
N ARG A 166 -1.82 0.83 -19.87
CA ARG A 166 -2.57 0.01 -20.82
C ARG A 166 -4.08 0.24 -20.82
N TYR A 167 -4.62 0.87 -19.77
CA TYR A 167 -6.06 1.05 -19.58
C TYR A 167 -6.50 2.51 -19.68
N ASN A 168 -5.73 3.42 -19.08
CA ASN A 168 -6.00 4.85 -19.06
C ASN A 168 -4.71 5.63 -18.75
N MET A 169 -3.85 5.75 -19.78
CA MET A 169 -2.54 6.39 -19.66
C MET A 169 -2.66 7.84 -19.13
N GLU A 170 -3.56 8.63 -19.72
CA GLU A 170 -3.71 10.06 -19.40
C GLU A 170 -4.05 10.32 -17.93
N ALA A 171 -4.75 9.41 -17.26
CA ALA A 171 -5.16 9.58 -15.87
C ALA A 171 -4.01 9.44 -14.86
N HIS A 172 -2.91 8.78 -15.23
CA HIS A 172 -1.83 8.41 -14.31
C HIS A 172 -0.42 8.80 -14.76
N THR A 173 -0.26 9.33 -15.98
CA THR A 173 1.05 9.79 -16.47
C THR A 173 1.58 10.96 -15.64
N ILE A 174 2.83 10.84 -15.22
CA ILE A 174 3.58 11.92 -14.60
C ILE A 174 4.61 12.44 -15.63
N PRO A 175 4.63 13.74 -15.99
CA PRO A 175 5.56 14.30 -16.99
C PRO A 175 7.03 14.03 -16.69
N HIS A 176 7.89 14.05 -17.71
CA HIS A 176 9.36 13.91 -17.59
C HIS A 176 9.87 12.50 -17.20
N LEU A 177 9.24 11.44 -17.72
CA LEU A 177 9.62 10.05 -17.43
C LEU A 177 11.07 9.73 -17.83
N ASP A 178 11.49 10.06 -19.05
CA ASP A 178 12.84 9.78 -19.54
C ASP A 178 13.92 10.51 -18.71
N GLN A 179 13.64 11.77 -18.36
CA GLN A 179 14.52 12.58 -17.52
C GLN A 179 14.64 11.96 -16.12
N TRP A 180 13.53 11.46 -15.57
CA TRP A 180 13.52 10.76 -14.29
C TRP A 180 14.32 9.44 -14.31
N PHE A 181 14.20 8.64 -15.38
CA PHE A 181 14.98 7.41 -15.55
C PHE A 181 16.47 7.67 -15.72
N ASN A 182 16.84 8.73 -16.44
CA ASN A 182 18.24 9.05 -16.73
C ASN A 182 18.93 9.80 -15.58
N LYS A 183 18.19 10.34 -14.62
CA LYS A 183 18.77 10.92 -13.40
C LYS A 183 19.33 9.81 -12.50
N ARG A 184 20.59 9.89 -12.09
CA ARG A 184 21.21 8.89 -11.22
C ARG A 184 20.50 8.83 -9.86
N GLU A 185 20.18 7.62 -9.38
CA GLU A 185 19.59 7.44 -8.06
C GLU A 185 20.60 7.76 -6.95
N ASN A 186 20.22 8.63 -6.02
CA ASN A 186 20.94 8.81 -4.76
C ASN A 186 20.33 7.86 -3.71
N LYS A 187 21.18 7.07 -3.04
CA LYS A 187 20.75 6.12 -1.99
C LYS A 187 20.48 6.80 -0.64
N GLN A 188 20.89 8.04 -0.47
CA GLN A 188 20.77 8.79 0.79
C GLN A 188 19.66 9.86 0.71
N GLU A 189 19.48 10.47 -0.45
CA GLU A 189 18.52 11.56 -0.67
C GLU A 189 17.55 11.24 -1.80
N VAL A 190 16.33 11.76 -1.70
CA VAL A 190 15.31 11.64 -2.75
C VAL A 190 15.34 12.87 -3.63
N ASP A 191 15.45 12.64 -4.93
CA ASP A 191 15.27 13.68 -5.93
C ASP A 191 13.80 14.09 -6.06
N ILE A 192 13.52 15.38 -5.94
CA ILE A 192 12.22 15.97 -6.26
C ILE A 192 12.30 16.65 -7.62
N ASN A 193 11.32 16.36 -8.48
CA ASN A 193 11.01 17.19 -9.64
C ASN A 193 9.68 17.90 -9.36
N SER A 194 9.69 19.24 -9.33
CA SER A 194 8.47 20.03 -9.23
C SER A 194 7.77 20.03 -10.60
N ILE A 195 6.44 19.83 -10.59
CA ILE A 195 5.59 19.81 -11.80
C ILE A 195 4.65 21.04 -11.78
N ILE A 196 5.09 22.12 -11.13
CA ILE A 196 4.34 23.39 -10.99
C ILE A 196 4.98 24.43 -11.89
#